data_AF-A0A158KWS5-F1
#
_entry.id   AF-A0A158KWS5-F1
#
_cell.length_a   1.000
_cell.length_b   1.000
_cell.length_c   1.000
_cell.angle_alpha   90.00
_cell.angle_beta   90.00
_cell.angle_gamma   90.00
#
_symmetry.space_group_name_H-M   'P 1'
#
loop_
_entity.id
_entity.type
_entity.pdbx_description
1 polymer ?
#
loop_
_entity_poly.entity_id
_entity_poly.type
_entity_poly.pdbx_seq_one_letter_code
_entity_poly.pdbx_strand_id
1 'polypeptide(L)'
;MYSESRLDDIDKGTEWWESLSKADRAEWFARVGTTRPADAWDAFKRARRRGDSMEPELQLTEDLRRGMDWWKSLSEEERADWFEKVGTHRPKDAWNAFKRSHGYVDGGNNQDNGRAAAR
;
A
#
# COMPACT_ATOMS: atom_id res chain seq x y z
N MET A 1 -7.88 31.96 5.66
CA MET A 1 -7.72 30.89 4.65
C MET A 1 -6.85 29.81 5.27
N TYR A 2 -7.45 28.77 5.86
CA TYR A 2 -6.68 27.63 6.34
C TYR A 2 -6.53 26.66 5.19
N SER A 3 -5.27 26.45 4.81
CA SER A 3 -4.80 25.84 3.58
C SER A 3 -5.39 24.45 3.35
N GLU A 4 -6.00 24.25 2.18
CA GLU A 4 -6.40 22.94 1.64
C GLU A 4 -5.28 21.89 1.76
N SER A 5 -4.02 22.33 1.70
CA SER A 5 -2.83 21.50 1.91
C SER A 5 -2.73 20.85 3.30
N ARG A 6 -3.29 21.47 4.34
CA ARG A 6 -3.29 20.90 5.70
C ARG A 6 -4.38 19.84 5.85
N LEU A 7 -5.49 19.98 5.14
CA LEU A 7 -6.54 18.97 5.11
C LEU A 7 -6.07 17.75 4.32
N ASP A 8 -5.43 17.94 3.18
CA ASP A 8 -4.80 16.87 2.40
C ASP A 8 -3.68 16.13 3.17
N ASP A 9 -2.88 16.83 3.99
CA ASP A 9 -1.86 16.19 4.84
C ASP A 9 -2.47 15.35 5.98
N ILE A 10 -3.62 15.77 6.50
CA ILE A 10 -4.37 15.02 7.52
C ILE A 10 -5.04 13.80 6.88
N ASP A 11 -5.68 13.98 5.73
CA ASP A 11 -6.37 12.91 5.01
C ASP A 11 -5.39 11.78 4.65
N LYS A 12 -4.24 12.13 4.07
CA LYS A 12 -3.16 11.17 3.78
C LYS A 12 -2.59 10.50 5.02
N GLY A 13 -2.47 11.24 6.12
CA GLY A 13 -2.03 10.69 7.41
C GLY A 13 -3.04 9.70 8.00
N THR A 14 -4.34 9.97 7.81
CA THR A 14 -5.43 9.08 8.23
C THR A 14 -5.51 7.84 7.35
N GLU A 15 -5.45 7.98 6.02
CA GLU A 15 -5.41 6.84 5.08
C GLU A 15 -4.21 5.93 5.36
N TRP A 16 -3.03 6.52 5.57
CA TRP A 16 -1.84 5.77 5.96
C TRP A 16 -2.05 5.03 7.28
N TRP A 17 -2.57 5.72 8.30
CA TRP A 17 -2.83 5.10 9.61
C TRP A 17 -3.84 3.96 9.52
N GLU A 18 -4.88 4.12 8.71
CA GLU A 18 -5.94 3.13 8.52
C GLU A 18 -5.47 1.90 7.73
N SER A 19 -4.49 2.07 6.82
CA SER A 19 -3.84 0.97 6.09
C SER A 19 -2.92 0.10 6.96
N LEU A 20 -2.43 0.62 8.10
CA LEU A 20 -1.58 -0.15 9.00
C LEU A 20 -2.37 -1.19 9.81
N SER A 21 -1.79 -2.37 9.99
CA SER A 21 -2.34 -3.38 10.91
C SER A 21 -2.20 -2.94 12.37
N LYS A 22 -3.00 -3.52 13.25
CA LYS A 22 -2.98 -3.22 14.70
C LYS A 22 -1.59 -3.42 15.33
N ALA A 23 -0.81 -4.37 14.81
CA ALA A 23 0.57 -4.63 15.24
C ALA A 23 1.51 -3.48 14.83
N ASP A 24 1.47 -3.06 13.57
CA ASP A 24 2.26 -1.93 13.07
C ASP A 24 1.91 -0.62 13.79
N ARG A 25 0.61 -0.36 14.02
CA ARG A 25 0.17 0.81 14.79
C ARG A 25 0.75 0.82 16.20
N ALA A 26 0.82 -0.34 16.86
CA ALA A 26 1.42 -0.47 18.18
C ALA A 26 2.95 -0.25 18.16
N GLU A 27 3.63 -0.72 17.12
CA GLU A 27 5.07 -0.47 16.92
C GLU A 27 5.35 1.02 16.69
N TRP A 28 4.54 1.68 15.86
CA TRP A 28 4.63 3.13 15.68
C TRP A 28 4.41 3.88 16.98
N PHE A 29 3.41 3.51 17.79
CA PHE A 29 3.19 4.10 19.11
C PHE A 29 4.36 3.87 20.07
N ALA A 30 4.96 2.68 20.07
CA ALA A 30 6.14 2.39 20.88
C ALA A 30 7.35 3.25 20.43
N ARG A 31 7.48 3.51 19.13
CA ARG A 31 8.57 4.28 18.53
C ARG A 31 8.46 5.77 18.82
N VAL A 32 7.26 6.35 18.73
CA VAL A 32 7.05 7.77 19.03
C VAL A 32 6.81 8.04 20.51
N GLY A 33 6.51 7.01 21.30
CA GLY A 33 6.16 7.13 22.71
C GLY A 33 4.83 7.84 22.95
N THR A 34 3.96 7.90 21.94
CA THR A 34 2.65 8.57 22.00
C THR A 34 1.56 7.63 21.51
N THR A 35 0.31 7.95 21.85
CA THR A 35 -0.90 7.28 21.35
C THR A 35 -1.60 8.10 20.26
N ARG A 36 -0.88 9.04 19.63
CA ARG A 36 -1.44 9.97 18.65
C ARG A 36 -1.03 9.56 17.22
N PRO A 37 -1.99 9.27 16.33
CA PRO A 37 -1.71 8.96 14.93
C PRO A 37 -0.95 10.09 14.20
N ALA A 38 -1.19 11.34 14.56
CA ALA A 38 -0.52 12.50 13.96
C ALA A 38 0.99 12.54 14.28
N ASP A 39 1.37 12.16 15.49
CA ASP A 39 2.77 12.07 15.91
C ASP A 39 3.49 10.90 15.20
N ALA A 40 2.78 9.77 15.00
CA ALA A 40 3.27 8.66 14.19
C ALA A 40 3.45 9.06 12.71
N TRP A 41 2.50 9.80 12.14
CA TRP A 41 2.57 10.32 10.76
C TRP A 41 3.73 11.31 10.58
N ASP A 42 3.96 12.21 11.55
CA ASP A 42 5.09 13.13 11.50
C ASP A 42 6.44 12.39 11.59
N ALA A 43 6.52 11.36 12.45
CA ALA A 43 7.69 10.49 12.52
C ALA A 43 7.92 9.71 11.21
N PHE A 44 6.87 9.19 10.59
CA PHE A 44 6.93 8.55 9.26
C PHE A 44 7.44 9.52 8.19
N LYS A 45 6.91 10.76 8.13
CA LYS A 45 7.40 11.81 7.22
C LYS A 45 8.87 12.16 7.46
N ARG A 46 9.33 12.14 8.71
CA ARG A 46 10.76 12.36 9.06
C ARG A 46 11.64 11.18 8.63
N ALA A 47 11.19 9.95 8.83
CA ALA A 47 11.89 8.74 8.40
C ALA A 47 12.05 8.70 6.86
N ARG A 48 10.95 8.96 6.14
CA ARG A 48 10.94 9.02 4.67
C ARG A 48 11.90 10.07 4.10
N ARG A 49 12.03 11.23 4.74
CA ARG A 49 12.98 12.29 4.32
C ARG A 49 14.44 11.93 4.59
N ARG A 50 14.73 11.03 5.52
CA ARG A 50 16.11 10.61 5.84
C ARG A 50 16.59 9.40 5.04
N GLY A 51 15.73 8.77 4.24
CA GLY A 51 16.05 7.51 3.57
C GLY A 51 16.21 6.33 4.54
N ASP A 52 15.93 6.55 5.83
CA ASP A 52 15.79 5.55 6.88
C ASP A 52 14.37 4.98 6.77
N SER A 53 14.10 4.39 5.61
CA SER A 53 12.79 3.87 5.27
C SER A 53 12.61 2.53 5.95
N MET A 54 12.07 2.57 7.17
CA MET A 54 11.02 1.63 7.49
C MET A 54 9.74 2.16 6.83
N GLU A 55 9.73 2.09 5.49
CA GLU A 55 8.47 2.03 4.76
C GLU A 55 7.75 0.75 5.24
N PRO A 56 6.47 0.54 4.89
CA PRO A 56 5.85 -0.76 5.03
C PRO A 56 6.53 -1.83 4.15
N GLU A 57 7.87 -1.99 4.16
CA GLU A 57 8.49 -3.33 4.20
C GLU A 57 7.74 -4.14 5.28
N LEU A 58 7.78 -5.44 5.38
CA LEU A 58 6.66 -6.25 5.90
C LEU A 58 5.47 -6.28 4.94
N GLN A 59 4.73 -5.21 4.67
CA GLN A 59 3.56 -5.31 3.77
C GLN A 59 3.95 -5.34 2.28
N LEU A 60 4.77 -4.39 1.83
CA LEU A 60 5.47 -4.42 0.54
C LEU A 60 6.42 -5.60 0.46
N THR A 61 7.10 -6.03 1.54
CA THR A 61 8.02 -7.16 1.44
C THR A 61 7.30 -8.51 1.45
N GLU A 62 6.13 -8.63 2.10
CA GLU A 62 5.24 -9.79 2.01
C GLU A 62 4.51 -9.79 0.66
N ASP A 63 3.97 -8.66 0.18
CA ASP A 63 3.42 -8.52 -1.18
C ASP A 63 4.47 -8.77 -2.25
N LEU A 64 5.71 -8.30 -2.08
CA LEU A 64 6.83 -8.59 -2.97
C LEU A 64 7.25 -10.05 -2.87
N ARG A 65 7.25 -10.66 -1.68
CA ARG A 65 7.52 -12.10 -1.52
C ARG A 65 6.44 -12.93 -2.20
N ARG A 66 5.17 -12.56 -2.03
CA ARG A 66 4.01 -13.25 -2.62
C ARG A 66 3.93 -13.04 -4.11
N GLY A 67 4.26 -11.84 -4.59
CA GLY A 67 4.43 -11.54 -6.01
C GLY A 67 5.62 -12.29 -6.62
N MET A 68 6.73 -12.44 -5.90
CA MET A 68 7.88 -13.26 -6.31
C MET A 68 7.56 -14.76 -6.29
N ASP A 69 6.81 -15.23 -5.30
CA ASP A 69 6.38 -16.63 -5.17
C ASP A 69 5.39 -17.00 -6.26
N TRP A 70 4.38 -16.16 -6.49
CA TRP A 70 3.47 -16.23 -7.64
C TRP A 70 4.26 -16.24 -8.95
N TRP A 71 5.18 -15.28 -9.13
CA TRP A 71 5.99 -15.19 -10.34
C TRP A 71 6.85 -16.44 -10.54
N LYS A 72 7.38 -17.04 -9.46
CA LYS A 72 8.13 -18.29 -9.50
C LYS A 72 7.26 -19.50 -9.84
N SER A 73 5.98 -19.48 -9.42
CA SER A 73 5.01 -20.53 -9.72
C SER A 73 4.51 -20.49 -11.17
N LEU A 74 4.64 -19.35 -11.87
CA LEU A 74 4.30 -19.24 -13.30
C LEU A 74 5.35 -19.91 -14.18
N SER A 75 4.89 -20.57 -15.24
CA SER A 75 5.73 -21.14 -16.30
C SER A 75 6.34 -20.03 -17.18
N GLU A 76 7.40 -20.34 -17.95
CA GLU A 76 8.03 -19.36 -18.86
C GLU A 76 7.05 -18.80 -19.89
N GLU A 77 6.12 -19.64 -20.38
CA GLU A 77 5.05 -19.23 -21.30
C GLU A 77 4.07 -18.25 -20.66
N GLU A 78 3.70 -18.48 -19.40
CA GLU A 78 2.81 -17.58 -18.66
C GLU A 78 3.49 -16.25 -18.33
N ARG A 79 4.78 -16.27 -18.00
CA ARG A 79 5.56 -15.04 -17.78
C ARG A 79 5.65 -14.19 -19.05
N ALA A 80 5.80 -14.83 -20.21
CA ALA A 80 5.82 -14.15 -21.50
C ALA A 80 4.46 -13.50 -21.81
N ASP A 81 3.35 -14.21 -21.60
CA ASP A 81 1.99 -13.65 -21.73
C ASP A 81 1.77 -12.45 -20.79
N TRP A 82 2.26 -12.52 -19.55
CA TRP A 82 2.20 -11.39 -18.63
C TRP A 82 3.04 -10.20 -19.10
N PHE A 83 4.25 -10.43 -19.60
CA PHE A 83 5.10 -9.37 -20.16
C PHE A 83 4.47 -8.70 -21.38
N GLU A 84 3.79 -9.46 -22.24
CA GLU A 84 3.03 -8.91 -23.36
C GLU A 84 1.83 -8.07 -22.86
N LYS A 85 1.10 -8.56 -21.86
CA LYS A 85 -0.04 -7.85 -21.25
C LYS A 85 0.35 -6.54 -20.59
N VAL A 86 1.47 -6.49 -19.87
CA VAL A 86 1.92 -5.27 -19.18
C VAL A 86 2.83 -4.38 -20.03
N GLY A 87 3.31 -4.88 -21.18
CA GLY A 87 4.25 -4.16 -22.04
C GLY A 87 5.59 -3.85 -21.37
N THR A 88 5.90 -4.50 -20.25
CA THR A 88 7.13 -4.28 -19.49
C THR A 88 7.73 -5.61 -19.08
N HIS A 89 9.06 -5.72 -19.10
CA HIS A 89 9.79 -6.89 -18.60
C HIS A 89 10.01 -6.83 -17.08
N ARG A 90 9.06 -6.23 -16.34
CA ARG A 90 9.17 -6.06 -14.88
C ARG A 90 8.16 -6.97 -14.16
N PRO A 91 8.64 -7.94 -13.36
CA PRO A 91 7.75 -8.82 -12.57
C PRO A 91 6.81 -8.06 -11.63
N LYS A 92 7.24 -6.90 -11.12
CA LYS A 92 6.43 -6.02 -10.27
C LYS A 92 5.22 -5.42 -11.01
N ASP A 93 5.39 -5.05 -12.28
CA ASP A 93 4.31 -4.53 -13.11
C ASP A 93 3.31 -5.63 -13.46
N ALA A 94 3.80 -6.83 -13.80
CA ALA A 94 2.97 -8.02 -13.99
C ALA A 94 2.17 -8.36 -12.73
N TRP A 95 2.79 -8.32 -11.54
CA TRP A 95 2.09 -8.55 -10.27
C TRP A 95 1.02 -7.48 -9.98
N ASN A 96 1.30 -6.20 -10.26
CA ASN A 96 0.30 -5.14 -10.11
C ASN A 96 -0.88 -5.31 -11.08
N ALA A 97 -0.62 -5.71 -12.32
CA ALA A 97 -1.67 -6.00 -13.29
C ALA A 97 -2.50 -7.24 -12.91
N PHE A 98 -1.84 -8.26 -12.37
CA PHE A 98 -2.51 -9.44 -11.80
C PHE A 98 -3.43 -9.04 -10.64
N LYS A 99 -2.95 -8.25 -9.68
CA LYS A 99 -3.78 -7.76 -8.56
C LYS A 99 -5.01 -6.96 -9.04
N ARG A 100 -4.84 -6.11 -10.05
CA ARG A 100 -5.93 -5.35 -10.68
C ARG A 100 -6.94 -6.24 -11.41
N SER A 101 -6.49 -7.32 -12.04
CA SER A 101 -7.34 -8.21 -12.85
C SER A 101 -8.05 -9.27 -12.01
N HIS A 102 -7.40 -9.75 -10.95
CA HIS A 102 -7.91 -10.83 -10.10
C HIS A 102 -8.71 -10.31 -8.89
N GLY A 103 -8.92 -8.99 -8.83
CA GLY A 103 -9.58 -8.33 -7.71
C GLY A 103 -8.94 -8.73 -6.39
N TYR A 104 -7.60 -8.81 -6.33
CA TYR A 104 -6.91 -9.07 -5.08
C TYR A 104 -7.19 -7.87 -4.19
N VAL A 105 -8.21 -8.00 -3.36
CA VAL A 105 -8.56 -7.06 -2.32
C VAL A 105 -7.40 -7.12 -1.35
N ASP A 106 -6.40 -6.25 -1.59
CA ASP A 106 -5.60 -5.73 -0.50
C ASP A 106 -6.61 -5.39 0.60
N GLY A 107 -6.54 -6.09 1.73
CA GLY A 107 -7.54 -6.09 2.79
C GLY A 107 -7.60 -4.75 3.52
N GLY A 108 -7.88 -3.69 2.77
CA GLY A 108 -7.60 -2.31 3.09
C GLY A 108 -7.98 -1.42 1.92
N ASN A 109 -9.20 -1.53 1.37
CA ASN A 109 -9.95 -0.33 0.99
C ASN A 109 -11.43 -0.59 0.67
N ASN A 110 -12.23 -0.06 1.59
CA ASN A 110 -13.60 0.41 1.48
C ASN A 110 -14.05 0.77 0.04
N GLN A 111 -14.72 -0.15 -0.65
CA GLN A 111 -15.60 0.15 -1.78
C GLN A 111 -17.01 -0.34 -1.47
N ASP A 112 -17.76 0.45 -0.71
CA ASP A 112 -19.21 0.54 -0.87
C ASP A 112 -19.62 2.01 -0.75
N ASN A 113 -19.36 2.77 -1.81
CA ASN A 113 -20.19 3.93 -2.08
C ASN A 113 -20.19 4.20 -3.57
N GLY A 114 -21.27 3.79 -4.25
CA GLY A 114 -21.54 4.27 -5.60
C GLY A 114 -22.15 3.27 -6.56
N ARG A 115 -23.27 2.62 -6.23
CA ARG A 115 -24.27 2.26 -7.24
C ARG A 115 -25.64 1.87 -6.65
N ALA A 116 -26.46 2.88 -6.38
CA ALA A 116 -27.92 2.75 -6.43
C ALA A 116 -28.53 4.11 -6.80
N ALA A 117 -28.29 4.53 -8.04
CA ALA A 117 -29.13 5.52 -8.70
C ALA A 117 -30.28 4.81 -9.41
N ALA A 118 -31.48 5.33 -9.16
CA ALA A 118 -32.70 5.22 -9.98
C ALA A 118 -33.35 3.85 -10.12
N ARG A 119 -34.47 3.68 -9.41
CA ARG A 119 -35.82 3.55 -10.01
C ARG A 119 -36.89 3.80 -8.96
#